data_AF-A0AAV6CXJ8-F1
#
_entry.id   AF-A0AAV6CXJ8-F1
#
_cell.length_a   1.000
_cell.length_b   1.000
_cell.length_c   1.000
_cell.angle_alpha   90.00
_cell.angle_beta   90.00
_cell.angle_gamma   90.00
#
_symmetry.space_group_name_H-M   'P 1'
#
loop_
_entity.id
_entity.type
_entity.pdbx_description
1 polymer ?
#
loop_
_entity_poly.entity_id
_entity_poly.type
_entity_poly.pdbx_seq_one_letter_code
_entity_poly.pdbx_strand_id
1 'polypeptide(L)'
;MPLPTGYTVAIAQTALALFLAPGLVGLIRWLKARLQNRRGAPVWQPYLELRKLFAKEVVVSSNASWLFRVAPFVVFASTVAVAFLVPVLAVPSPFDPVGDLLVVVYLLLLGTFFLALAGLDPGSAFGGMGSSREMTVAALSEPTVALAIFALALGAGSTNLGQIVARTMADPAAAVSPGYLLAFGALFVVTLAENGRLP
;
A
#
# COMPACT_ATOMS: atom_id res chain seq x y z
N MET A 1 1.96 15.64 -25.24
CA MET A 1 3.17 15.14 -24.54
C MET A 1 3.10 15.60 -23.10
N PRO A 2 3.16 14.71 -22.09
CA PRO A 2 3.34 15.16 -20.72
C PRO A 2 4.60 16.02 -20.67
N LEU A 3 4.47 17.25 -20.17
CA LEU A 3 5.59 18.17 -20.04
C LEU A 3 6.66 17.53 -19.13
N PRO A 4 7.96 17.82 -19.32
CA PRO A 4 9.03 17.31 -18.45
C PRO A 4 8.76 17.57 -16.96
N THR A 5 8.00 18.63 -16.66
CA THR A 5 7.50 18.97 -15.32
C THR A 5 6.62 17.88 -14.70
N GLY A 6 5.81 17.17 -15.47
CA GLY A 6 4.94 16.09 -14.95
C GLY A 6 5.73 14.92 -14.40
N TYR A 7 6.77 14.47 -15.12
CA TYR A 7 7.64 13.39 -14.64
C TYR A 7 8.43 13.80 -13.40
N THR A 8 8.90 15.05 -13.33
CA THR A 8 9.58 15.55 -12.13
C THR A 8 8.65 15.58 -10.92
N VAL A 9 7.37 15.93 -11.11
CA VAL A 9 6.38 15.91 -10.03
C VAL A 9 6.09 14.48 -9.57
N ALA A 10 5.95 13.53 -10.49
CA ALA A 10 5.74 12.12 -10.14
C ALA A 10 6.94 11.54 -9.36
N ILE A 11 8.17 11.80 -9.80
CA ILE A 11 9.39 11.38 -9.10
C ILE A 11 9.46 12.04 -7.71
N ALA A 12 9.20 13.34 -7.62
CA ALA A 12 9.19 14.06 -6.35
C ALA A 12 8.12 13.51 -5.39
N GLN A 13 6.91 13.20 -5.89
CA GLN A 13 5.83 12.60 -5.12
C GLN A 13 6.25 11.23 -4.56
N THR A 14 6.77 10.34 -5.40
CA THR A 14 7.16 9.00 -4.97
C THR A 14 8.33 9.04 -3.99
N ALA A 15 9.32 9.91 -4.23
CA ALA A 15 10.40 10.14 -3.28
C ALA A 15 9.85 10.66 -1.94
N LEU A 16 8.96 11.65 -1.97
CA LEU A 16 8.31 12.17 -0.77
C LEU A 16 7.54 11.08 -0.02
N ALA A 17 6.77 10.24 -0.72
CA ALA A 17 6.04 9.12 -0.14
C ALA A 17 7.00 8.11 0.53
N LEU A 18 8.10 7.77 -0.12
CA LEU A 18 9.12 6.86 0.41
C LEU A 18 9.80 7.44 1.67
N PHE A 19 10.14 8.73 1.65
CA PHE A 19 10.74 9.39 2.81
C PHE A 19 9.74 9.58 3.95
N LEU A 20 8.46 9.85 3.67
CA LEU A 20 7.43 10.05 4.71
C LEU A 20 6.94 8.74 5.32
N ALA A 21 6.99 7.62 4.61
CA ALA A 21 6.45 6.34 5.07
C ALA A 21 6.98 5.90 6.46
N PRO A 22 8.30 5.89 6.73
CA PRO A 22 8.82 5.56 8.07
C PRO A 22 8.39 6.59 9.14
N GLY A 23 8.32 7.87 8.77
CA GLY A 23 7.86 8.94 9.66
C GLY A 23 6.41 8.76 10.08
N LEU A 24 5.53 8.35 9.17
CA LEU A 24 4.13 8.03 9.47
C LEU A 24 4.02 6.82 10.42
N VAL A 25 4.83 5.78 10.22
CA VAL A 25 4.90 4.64 11.15
C VAL A 25 5.33 5.11 12.55
N GLY A 26 6.32 5.99 12.62
CA GLY A 26 6.80 6.58 13.88
C GLY A 26 5.75 7.44 14.56
N LEU A 27 5.02 8.25 13.80
CA LEU A 27 3.91 9.08 14.29
C LEU A 27 2.80 8.19 14.86
N ILE A 28 2.40 7.13 14.16
CA ILE A 28 1.38 6.19 14.65
C ILE A 28 1.83 5.53 15.96
N ARG A 29 3.08 5.06 16.04
CA ARG A 29 3.64 4.45 17.26
C ARG A 29 3.67 5.44 18.42
N TRP A 30 4.05 6.69 18.17
CA TRP A 30 4.08 7.77 19.16
C TRP A 30 2.67 8.11 19.65
N LEU A 31 1.70 8.28 18.74
CA LEU A 31 0.30 8.53 19.08
C LEU A 31 -0.28 7.39 19.93
N LYS A 32 -0.08 6.14 19.53
CA LYS A 32 -0.51 4.96 20.30
C LYS A 32 0.06 4.96 21.73
N ALA A 33 1.33 5.31 21.89
CA ALA A 33 1.94 5.39 23.22
C ALA A 33 1.32 6.50 24.08
N ARG A 34 1.06 7.68 23.49
CA ARG A 34 0.42 8.80 24.18
C ARG A 34 -1.01 8.48 24.62
N LEU A 35 -1.78 7.82 23.76
CA LEU A 35 -3.13 7.34 24.09
C LEU A 35 -3.12 6.31 25.23
N GLN A 36 -2.04 5.53 25.35
CA GLN A 36 -1.82 4.60 26.46
C GLN A 36 -1.16 5.26 27.70
N ASN A 37 -1.10 6.59 27.74
CA ASN A 37 -0.46 7.37 28.81
C ASN A 37 1.03 7.04 29.04
N ARG A 38 1.75 6.68 27.97
CA ARG A 38 3.20 6.44 27.94
C ARG A 38 3.89 7.51 27.09
N ARG A 39 5.17 7.77 27.34
CA ARG A 39 5.95 8.75 26.52
C ARG A 39 6.18 8.28 25.08
N GLY A 40 6.36 6.98 24.87
CA GLY A 40 6.63 6.38 23.56
C GLY A 40 8.03 6.70 23.01
N ALA A 41 8.39 6.02 21.93
CA ALA A 41 9.58 6.35 21.14
C ALA A 41 9.35 7.65 20.33
N PRO A 42 10.40 8.41 19.98
CA PRO A 42 10.24 9.60 19.14
C PRO A 42 9.79 9.25 17.72
N VAL A 43 9.17 10.21 17.03
CA VAL A 43 8.61 10.02 15.67
C VAL A 43 9.67 9.62 14.65
N TRP A 44 10.91 10.08 14.80
CA TRP A 44 12.02 9.75 13.90
C TRP A 44 12.72 8.41 14.20
N GLN A 45 12.26 7.66 15.22
CA GLN A 45 12.83 6.36 15.59
C GLN A 45 12.93 5.37 14.41
N PRO A 46 11.92 5.24 13.52
CA PRO A 46 11.99 4.29 12.40
C PRO A 46 13.14 4.57 11.43
N TYR A 47 13.58 5.82 11.26
CA TYR A 47 14.74 6.13 10.42
C TYR A 47 16.04 5.60 11.04
N LEU A 48 16.18 5.68 12.37
CA LEU A 48 17.32 5.12 13.08
C LEU A 48 17.30 3.58 13.04
N GLU A 49 16.11 2.98 13.11
CA GLU A 49 15.92 1.54 12.94
C GLU A 49 16.34 1.08 11.54
N LEU A 50 15.91 1.78 10.48
CA LEU A 50 16.34 1.48 9.11
C LEU A 50 17.86 1.57 8.97
N ARG A 51 18.47 2.67 9.44
CA ARG A 51 19.94 2.82 9.43
C ARG A 51 20.64 1.67 10.15
N LYS A 52 20.11 1.23 11.28
CA LYS A 52 20.62 0.07 12.03
C LYS A 52 20.45 -1.22 11.25
N LEU A 53 19.32 -1.44 10.58
CA LEU A 53 19.06 -2.65 9.79
C LEU A 53 19.96 -2.75 8.56
N PHE A 54 20.24 -1.63 7.88
CA PHE A 54 21.20 -1.61 6.76
C PHE A 54 22.64 -1.89 7.17
N ALA A 55 22.99 -1.64 8.43
CA ALA A 55 24.31 -1.95 8.98
C ALA A 55 24.43 -3.42 9.47
N LYS A 56 23.35 -4.21 9.46
CA LYS A 56 23.39 -5.60 9.90
C LYS A 56 23.78 -6.53 8.77
N GLU A 57 24.51 -7.58 9.12
CA GLU A 57 24.78 -8.71 8.24
C GLU A 57 23.49 -9.48 7.92
N VAL A 58 23.37 -9.91 6.67
CA VAL A 58 22.22 -10.67 6.18
C VAL A 58 22.48 -12.15 6.42
N VAL A 59 21.72 -12.77 7.32
CA VAL A 59 21.75 -14.20 7.58
C VAL A 59 20.50 -14.84 6.99
N VAL A 60 20.68 -15.77 6.05
CA VAL A 60 19.60 -16.50 5.38
C VAL A 60 19.70 -17.98 5.73
N SER A 61 18.55 -18.62 5.98
CA SER A 61 18.47 -20.07 6.23
C SER A 61 19.03 -20.87 5.06
N SER A 62 19.69 -21.99 5.35
CA SER A 62 20.16 -22.94 4.33
C SER A 62 19.02 -23.57 3.53
N ASN A 63 17.81 -23.64 4.12
CA ASN A 63 16.64 -24.23 3.50
C ASN A 63 15.84 -23.24 2.66
N ALA A 64 16.11 -21.94 2.77
CA ALA A 64 15.42 -20.92 1.99
C ALA A 64 15.97 -20.90 0.56
N SER A 65 15.08 -20.84 -0.42
CA SER A 65 15.44 -20.79 -1.83
C SER A 65 15.79 -19.36 -2.25
N TRP A 66 16.01 -19.17 -3.54
CA TRP A 66 16.21 -17.84 -4.14
C TRP A 66 14.98 -16.93 -3.95
N LEU A 67 13.80 -17.52 -3.77
CA LEU A 67 12.53 -16.81 -3.62
C LEU A 67 12.53 -15.91 -2.39
N PHE A 68 13.05 -16.38 -1.25
CA PHE A 68 13.18 -15.57 -0.03
C PHE A 68 14.03 -14.31 -0.24
N ARG A 69 15.03 -14.37 -1.13
CA ARG A 69 15.89 -13.20 -1.43
C ARG A 69 15.20 -12.21 -2.36
N VAL A 70 14.40 -12.70 -3.32
CA VAL A 70 13.73 -11.85 -4.32
C VAL A 70 12.45 -11.21 -3.77
N ALA A 71 11.70 -11.92 -2.91
CA ALA A 71 10.40 -11.47 -2.42
C ALA A 71 10.42 -10.05 -1.79
N PRO A 72 11.37 -9.66 -0.92
CA PRO A 72 11.40 -8.30 -0.38
C PRO A 72 11.56 -7.22 -1.46
N PHE A 73 12.30 -7.50 -2.53
CA PHE A 73 12.45 -6.57 -3.65
C PHE A 73 11.18 -6.47 -4.48
N VAL A 74 10.44 -7.56 -4.66
CA VAL A 74 9.15 -7.54 -5.37
C VAL A 74 8.12 -6.73 -4.58
N VAL A 75 8.00 -6.96 -3.27
CA VAL A 75 7.10 -6.20 -2.38
C VAL A 75 7.44 -4.71 -2.41
N PHE A 76 8.73 -4.37 -2.35
CA PHE A 76 9.18 -2.98 -2.42
C PHE A 76 8.87 -2.35 -3.78
N ALA A 77 9.22 -3.04 -4.87
CA ALA A 77 9.02 -2.54 -6.23
C ALA A 77 7.54 -2.37 -6.57
N SER A 78 6.67 -3.30 -6.17
CA SER A 78 5.24 -3.19 -6.42
C SER A 78 4.61 -2.02 -5.64
N THR A 79 5.01 -1.83 -4.38
CA THR A 79 4.56 -0.68 -3.57
C THR A 79 5.05 0.65 -4.14
N VAL A 80 6.30 0.71 -4.62
CA VAL A 80 6.85 1.91 -5.27
C VAL A 80 6.13 2.20 -6.60
N ALA A 81 5.84 1.17 -7.39
CA ALA A 81 5.06 1.32 -8.64
C ALA A 81 3.67 1.91 -8.36
N VAL A 82 2.99 1.45 -7.30
CA VAL A 82 1.71 2.02 -6.86
C VAL A 82 1.85 3.51 -6.50
N ALA A 83 2.94 3.90 -5.82
CA ALA A 83 3.20 5.29 -5.47
C ALA A 83 3.45 6.21 -6.70
N PHE A 84 3.82 5.66 -7.86
CA PHE A 84 3.88 6.39 -9.13
C PHE A 84 2.51 6.49 -9.82
N LEU A 85 1.67 5.47 -9.66
CA LEU A 85 0.36 5.38 -10.34
C LEU A 85 -0.72 6.20 -9.63
N VAL A 86 -0.70 6.29 -8.30
CA VAL A 86 -1.72 7.04 -7.53
C VAL A 86 -1.43 8.54 -7.61
N PRO A 87 -2.33 9.37 -8.16
CA PRO A 87 -2.12 10.82 -8.25
C PRO A 87 -2.41 11.48 -6.90
N VAL A 88 -1.36 11.83 -6.13
CA VAL A 88 -1.49 12.45 -4.79
C VAL A 88 -1.31 13.97 -4.86
N LEU A 89 -0.36 14.47 -5.64
CA LEU A 89 0.00 15.90 -5.69
C LEU A 89 -0.55 16.64 -6.90
N ALA A 90 -0.74 15.97 -8.03
CA ALA A 90 -1.16 16.61 -9.27
C ALA A 90 -2.03 15.69 -10.13
N VAL A 91 -3.03 16.29 -10.77
CA VAL A 91 -3.86 15.69 -11.82
C VAL A 91 -3.84 16.66 -13.01
N PRO A 92 -3.56 16.22 -14.25
CA PRO A 92 -3.26 14.84 -14.66
C PRO A 92 -1.82 14.40 -14.33
N SER A 93 -1.63 13.11 -14.06
CA SER A 93 -0.32 12.47 -13.85
C SER A 93 0.22 11.91 -15.17
N PRO A 94 1.54 11.90 -15.42
CA PRO A 94 2.12 11.26 -16.61
C PRO A 94 1.77 9.77 -16.75
N PHE A 95 1.47 9.10 -15.64
CA PHE A 95 1.13 7.69 -15.59
C PHE A 95 -0.38 7.42 -15.67
N ASP A 96 -1.21 8.46 -15.86
CA ASP A 96 -2.66 8.30 -15.97
C ASP A 96 -3.10 7.23 -16.98
N PRO A 97 -2.50 7.06 -18.19
CA PRO A 97 -2.94 6.01 -19.11
C PRO A 97 -2.85 4.57 -18.58
N VAL A 98 -1.99 4.34 -17.57
CA VAL A 98 -1.76 3.02 -16.95
C VAL A 98 -2.29 2.98 -15.50
N GLY A 99 -2.63 4.13 -14.93
CA GLY A 99 -3.13 4.30 -13.56
C GLY A 99 -4.60 3.91 -13.38
N ASP A 100 -4.91 2.63 -13.60
CA ASP A 100 -6.21 2.03 -13.27
C ASP A 100 -6.23 1.55 -11.81
N LEU A 101 -7.38 1.70 -11.14
CA LEU A 101 -7.63 1.21 -9.79
C LEU A 101 -7.41 -0.31 -9.67
N LEU A 102 -7.75 -1.09 -10.70
CA LEU A 102 -7.48 -2.53 -10.75
C LEU A 102 -5.97 -2.81 -10.74
N VAL A 103 -5.19 -2.08 -11.55
CA VAL A 103 -3.73 -2.25 -11.61
C VAL A 103 -3.10 -1.95 -10.25
N VAL A 104 -3.54 -0.88 -9.59
CA VAL A 104 -3.05 -0.52 -8.25
C VAL A 104 -3.31 -1.64 -7.24
N VAL A 105 -4.53 -2.16 -7.20
CA VAL A 105 -4.90 -3.22 -6.25
C VAL A 105 -4.15 -4.51 -6.53
N TYR A 106 -4.06 -4.95 -7.79
CA TYR A 106 -3.35 -6.19 -8.13
C TYR A 106 -1.83 -6.08 -7.94
N LEU A 107 -1.23 -4.90 -8.05
CA LEU A 107 0.17 -4.68 -7.65
C LEU A 107 0.39 -4.83 -6.14
N LEU A 108 -0.55 -4.38 -5.31
CA LEU A 108 -0.48 -4.60 -3.86
C LEU A 108 -0.68 -6.08 -3.51
N LEU A 109 -1.68 -6.74 -4.11
CA LEU A 109 -1.92 -8.18 -3.96
C LEU A 109 -0.71 -9.02 -4.38
N LEU A 110 0.01 -8.61 -5.44
CA LEU A 110 1.27 -9.24 -5.84
C LEU A 110 2.31 -9.17 -4.71
N GLY A 111 2.39 -8.04 -4.00
CA GLY A 111 3.22 -7.91 -2.81
C GLY A 111 2.81 -8.89 -1.71
N THR A 112 1.52 -8.93 -1.36
CA THR A 112 0.98 -9.87 -0.35
C THR A 112 1.27 -11.33 -0.71
N PHE A 113 1.12 -11.69 -1.99
CA PHE A 113 1.43 -13.02 -2.50
C PHE A 113 2.91 -13.40 -2.31
N PHE A 114 3.84 -12.52 -2.71
CA PHE A 114 5.28 -12.79 -2.52
C PHE A 114 5.68 -12.80 -1.04
N LEU A 115 5.02 -12.01 -0.19
CA LEU A 115 5.23 -12.03 1.25
C LEU A 115 4.80 -13.37 1.87
N ALA A 116 3.65 -13.91 1.46
CA ALA A 116 3.19 -15.24 1.87
C ALA A 116 4.13 -16.35 1.39
N LEU A 117 4.60 -16.27 0.14
CA LEU A 117 5.60 -17.21 -0.37
C LEU A 117 6.92 -17.15 0.40
N ALA A 118 7.39 -15.96 0.76
CA ALA A 118 8.59 -15.79 1.58
C ALA A 118 8.43 -16.37 3.00
N GLY A 119 7.20 -16.41 3.53
CA GLY A 119 6.90 -17.09 4.79
C GLY A 119 6.97 -18.61 4.69
N LEU A 120 6.57 -19.18 3.55
CA LEU A 120 6.59 -20.63 3.28
C LEU A 120 7.99 -21.16 2.96
N ASP A 121 8.80 -20.37 2.24
CA ASP A 121 10.07 -20.79 1.66
C ASP A 121 11.11 -21.36 2.66
N PRO A 122 11.28 -20.81 3.87
CA PRO A 122 12.20 -21.39 4.87
C PRO A 122 11.75 -22.76 5.43
N GLY A 123 10.53 -23.20 5.14
CA GLY A 123 9.99 -24.51 5.59
C GLY A 123 9.72 -24.61 7.09
N SER A 124 9.53 -23.47 7.77
CA SER A 124 9.23 -23.46 9.21
C SER A 124 7.74 -23.61 9.51
N ALA A 125 7.39 -24.25 10.63
CA ALA A 125 5.99 -24.42 11.06
C ALA A 125 5.28 -23.06 11.27
N PHE A 126 5.99 -22.06 11.81
CA PHE A 126 5.44 -20.72 12.03
C PHE A 126 5.26 -19.94 10.72
N GLY A 127 6.18 -20.07 9.78
CA GLY A 127 6.08 -19.44 8.46
C GLY A 127 4.86 -19.96 7.69
N GLY A 128 4.62 -21.27 7.71
CA GLY A 128 3.42 -21.87 7.12
C GLY A 128 2.12 -21.44 7.80
N MET A 129 2.08 -21.47 9.13
CA MET A 129 0.90 -21.02 9.89
C MET A 129 0.59 -19.53 9.66
N GLY A 130 1.60 -18.67 9.60
CA GLY A 130 1.43 -17.24 9.31
C GLY A 130 0.90 -17.02 7.89
N SER A 131 1.54 -17.64 6.90
CA SER A 131 1.17 -17.49 5.49
C SER A 131 -0.26 -17.98 5.20
N SER A 132 -0.68 -19.07 5.85
CA SER A 132 -2.06 -19.57 5.73
C SER A 132 -3.09 -18.58 6.27
N ARG A 133 -2.80 -17.90 7.39
CA ARG A 133 -3.71 -16.90 7.98
C ARG A 133 -3.81 -15.65 7.11
N GLU A 134 -2.67 -15.13 6.66
CA GLU A 134 -2.62 -13.97 5.77
C GLU A 134 -3.37 -14.23 4.46
N MET A 135 -3.14 -15.40 3.83
CA MET A 135 -3.81 -15.74 2.57
C MET A 135 -5.33 -15.96 2.75
N THR A 136 -5.77 -16.42 3.93
CA THR A 136 -7.20 -16.53 4.23
C THR A 136 -7.86 -15.15 4.29
N VAL A 137 -7.21 -14.17 4.92
CA VAL A 137 -7.71 -12.79 4.98
C VAL A 137 -7.72 -12.16 3.58
N ALA A 138 -6.65 -12.34 2.80
CA ALA A 138 -6.55 -11.83 1.43
C ALA A 138 -7.64 -12.40 0.51
N ALA A 139 -7.93 -13.70 0.62
CA ALA A 139 -9.01 -14.34 -0.15
C ALA A 139 -10.41 -13.80 0.19
N LEU A 140 -10.63 -13.39 1.45
CA LEU A 140 -11.89 -12.77 1.89
C LEU A 140 -11.98 -11.28 1.51
N SER A 141 -10.85 -10.59 1.46
CA SER A 141 -10.78 -9.17 1.15
C SER A 141 -10.96 -8.89 -0.34
N GLU A 142 -10.48 -9.77 -1.22
CA GLU A 142 -10.47 -9.56 -2.67
C GLU A 142 -11.86 -9.24 -3.28
N PRO A 143 -12.95 -10.00 -3.00
CA PRO A 143 -14.28 -9.67 -3.51
C PRO A 143 -14.78 -8.31 -3.02
N THR A 144 -14.41 -7.94 -1.79
CA THR A 144 -14.79 -6.66 -1.19
C THR A 144 -14.09 -5.50 -1.91
N VAL A 145 -12.81 -5.66 -2.25
CA VAL A 145 -12.07 -4.66 -3.03
C VAL A 145 -12.65 -4.53 -4.43
N ALA A 146 -12.93 -5.65 -5.11
CA ALA A 146 -13.52 -5.63 -6.44
C ALA A 146 -14.84 -4.84 -6.46
N LEU A 147 -15.76 -5.12 -5.53
CA LEU A 147 -17.03 -4.40 -5.41
C LEU A 147 -16.83 -2.90 -5.12
N ALA A 148 -15.89 -2.54 -4.26
CA ALA A 148 -15.59 -1.14 -3.97
C ALA A 148 -15.03 -0.41 -5.19
N ILE A 149 -14.14 -1.05 -5.97
CA ILE A 149 -13.63 -0.52 -7.24
C ILE A 149 -14.78 -0.29 -8.22
N PHE A 150 -15.66 -1.28 -8.39
CA PHE A 150 -16.82 -1.15 -9.30
C PHE A 150 -17.74 -0.01 -8.90
N ALA A 151 -18.02 0.16 -7.59
CA ALA A 151 -18.84 1.26 -7.10
C ALA A 151 -18.25 2.64 -7.43
N LEU A 152 -16.93 2.81 -7.24
CA LEU A 152 -16.22 4.05 -7.59
C LEU A 152 -16.19 4.28 -9.11
N ALA A 153 -15.93 3.21 -9.88
CA ALA A 153 -15.82 3.28 -11.33
C ALA A 153 -17.15 3.60 -12.00
N LEU A 154 -18.28 3.09 -11.50
CA LEU A 154 -19.62 3.41 -12.00
C LEU A 154 -19.96 4.89 -11.80
N GLY A 155 -19.65 5.44 -10.63
CA GLY A 155 -19.86 6.87 -10.36
C GLY A 155 -19.00 7.77 -11.23
N ALA A 156 -17.74 7.39 -11.45
CA ALA A 156 -16.81 8.13 -12.28
C ALA A 156 -16.89 7.79 -13.78
N GLY A 157 -17.71 6.82 -14.19
CA GLY A 157 -17.77 6.30 -15.56
C GLY A 157 -16.42 5.80 -16.12
N SER A 158 -15.47 5.44 -15.26
CA SER A 158 -14.10 5.06 -15.61
C SER A 158 -13.41 4.38 -14.43
N THR A 159 -12.56 3.40 -14.72
CA THR A 159 -11.69 2.74 -13.72
C THR A 159 -10.37 3.48 -13.52
N ASN A 160 -10.11 4.51 -14.32
CA ASN A 160 -8.90 5.32 -14.26
C ASN A 160 -8.87 6.22 -13.01
N LEU A 161 -7.82 6.09 -12.18
CA LEU A 161 -7.64 6.87 -10.96
C LEU A 161 -7.62 8.38 -11.24
N GLY A 162 -6.87 8.83 -12.24
CA GLY A 162 -6.77 10.24 -12.60
C GLY A 162 -8.13 10.83 -12.97
N GLN A 163 -8.96 10.09 -13.73
CA GLN A 163 -10.31 10.52 -14.07
C GLN A 163 -11.26 10.51 -12.88
N ILE A 164 -11.17 9.51 -11.99
CA ILE A 164 -11.95 9.47 -10.75
C ILE A 164 -11.66 10.71 -9.91
N VAL A 165 -10.37 11.02 -9.67
CA VAL A 165 -9.97 12.21 -8.90
C VAL A 165 -10.42 13.50 -9.59
N ALA A 166 -10.21 13.63 -10.91
CA ALA A 166 -10.63 14.82 -11.66
C ALA A 166 -12.14 15.07 -11.57
N ARG A 167 -12.96 14.01 -11.66
CA ARG A 167 -14.42 14.12 -11.51
C ARG A 167 -14.82 14.51 -10.10
N THR A 168 -14.20 13.91 -9.08
CA THR A 168 -14.48 14.26 -7.68
C THR A 168 -14.04 15.70 -7.34
N MET A 169 -12.99 16.22 -7.99
CA MET A 169 -12.61 17.63 -7.84
C MET A 169 -13.58 18.58 -8.53
N ALA A 170 -14.14 18.19 -9.68
CA ALA A 170 -15.09 18.99 -10.43
C ALA A 170 -16.47 19.04 -9.74
N ASP A 171 -16.91 17.94 -9.13
CA ASP A 171 -18.13 17.87 -8.32
C ASP A 171 -17.86 17.21 -6.96
N PRO A 172 -17.49 18.00 -5.93
CA PRO A 172 -17.25 17.49 -4.60
C PRO A 172 -18.48 16.85 -3.94
N ALA A 173 -19.70 17.20 -4.37
CA ALA A 173 -20.92 16.61 -3.81
C ALA A 173 -21.05 15.12 -4.19
N ALA A 174 -20.52 14.72 -5.34
CA ALA A 174 -20.48 13.32 -5.77
C ALA A 174 -19.72 12.40 -4.78
N ALA A 175 -18.73 12.94 -4.05
CA ALA A 175 -17.97 12.20 -3.05
C ALA A 175 -18.82 11.76 -1.84
N VAL A 176 -19.94 12.44 -1.57
CA VAL A 176 -20.85 12.16 -0.46
C VAL A 176 -21.99 11.23 -0.88
N SER A 177 -22.00 10.78 -2.15
CA SER A 177 -23.00 9.85 -2.61
C SER A 177 -22.92 8.50 -1.87
N PRO A 178 -24.05 7.80 -1.64
CA PRO A 178 -24.07 6.56 -0.88
C PRO A 178 -23.09 5.50 -1.41
N GLY A 179 -22.92 5.41 -2.73
CA GLY A 179 -21.98 4.47 -3.36
C GLY A 179 -20.53 4.73 -2.98
N TYR A 180 -20.09 5.99 -2.99
CA TYR A 180 -18.72 6.36 -2.61
C TYR A 180 -18.47 6.19 -1.11
N LEU A 181 -19.47 6.50 -0.27
CA LEU A 181 -19.36 6.28 1.17
C LEU A 181 -19.27 4.79 1.54
N LEU A 182 -20.08 3.94 0.90
CA LEU A 182 -20.01 2.49 1.10
C LEU A 182 -18.69 1.91 0.55
N ALA A 183 -18.23 2.38 -0.61
CA ALA A 183 -16.93 1.98 -1.17
C ALA A 183 -15.77 2.40 -0.25
N PHE A 184 -15.83 3.61 0.30
CA PHE A 184 -14.87 4.09 1.30
C PHE A 184 -14.87 3.20 2.55
N GLY A 185 -16.05 2.88 3.10
CA GLY A 185 -16.17 1.98 4.25
C GLY A 185 -15.60 0.59 3.97
N ALA A 186 -15.91 0.02 2.80
CA ALA A 186 -15.39 -1.27 2.36
C ALA A 186 -13.86 -1.26 2.23
N LEU A 187 -13.28 -0.27 1.53
CA LEU A 187 -11.83 -0.12 1.39
C LEU A 187 -11.15 0.16 2.74
N PHE A 188 -11.79 0.92 3.63
CA PHE A 188 -11.28 1.15 4.97
C PHE A 188 -11.14 -0.16 5.75
N VAL A 189 -12.18 -0.99 5.77
CA VAL A 189 -12.14 -2.30 6.44
C VAL A 189 -11.08 -3.22 5.80
N VAL A 190 -11.02 -3.28 4.47
CA VAL A 190 -10.01 -4.09 3.78
C VAL A 190 -8.60 -3.61 4.09
N THR A 191 -8.34 -2.30 4.06
CA THR A 191 -7.00 -1.78 4.36
C THR A 191 -6.57 -2.06 5.80
N LEU A 192 -7.49 -2.12 6.77
CA LEU A 192 -7.17 -2.56 8.12
C LEU A 192 -6.79 -4.05 8.15
N ALA A 193 -7.56 -4.88 7.45
CA ALA A 193 -7.34 -6.32 7.36
C ALA A 193 -5.99 -6.66 6.70
N GLU A 194 -5.70 -6.10 5.52
CA GLU A 194 -4.46 -6.34 4.75
C GLU A 194 -3.20 -5.81 5.46
N ASN A 195 -3.32 -4.77 6.29
CA ASN A 195 -2.18 -4.23 7.03
C ASN A 195 -1.99 -4.87 8.41
N GLY A 196 -2.75 -5.92 8.75
CA GLY A 196 -2.68 -6.62 10.03
C GLY A 196 -2.87 -5.70 11.25
N ARG A 197 -3.68 -4.63 11.10
CA ARG A 197 -3.94 -3.68 12.18
C ARG A 197 -5.10 -4.17 13.03
N LEU A 198 -5.02 -3.89 14.34
CA LEU A 198 -6.15 -4.15 15.25
C LEU A 198 -7.38 -3.33 14.80
N PRO A 199 -8.57 -3.95 14.73
CA PRO A 199 -9.82 -3.25 14.46
C PRO A 199 -10.20 -2.28 15.58
#